data_AF-A0A7U3UWX5-F1
#
_entry.id   AF-A0A7U3UWX5-F1
#
_cell.length_a   1.000
_cell.length_b   1.000
_cell.length_c   1.000
_cell.angle_alpha   90.00
_cell.angle_beta   90.00
_cell.angle_gamma   90.00
#
_symmetry.space_group_name_H-M   'P 1'
#
loop_
_entity.id
_entity.type
_entity.pdbx_description
1 polymer ?
#
loop_
_entity_poly.entity_id
_entity_poly.type
_entity_poly.pdbx_seq_one_letter_code
_entity_poly.pdbx_strand_id
1 'polypeptide(L)'
;MTLPLDEDSRPPYLQAAEALRDAILNGEYRSGERLLSTRVENALKSLGSPDLESRVRAVDELAACSSAIIERVVASFEADEEARFLIFERLGRFGSLAVDPMVRLYREAGDESVRLMSASALIYMGCPEGVPSLMGALAAGNPHLCMAATSLSSAGVSEAAGPIENALLECDISDVKILECLTASLRRLKHPLSESARLLLSGIRPQWLRDSLLD
;
A
#
# COMPACT_ATOMS: atom_id res chain seq x y z
N MET A 1 19.99 -15.13 4.67
CA MET A 1 19.83 -16.58 4.54
C MET A 1 21.03 -17.25 5.20
N THR A 2 20.93 -17.54 6.50
CA THR A 2 21.94 -18.32 7.22
C THR A 2 21.72 -19.78 6.86
N LEU A 3 22.70 -20.38 6.18
CA LEU A 3 22.67 -21.81 5.89
C LEU A 3 22.68 -22.59 7.21
N PRO A 4 21.83 -23.61 7.39
CA PRO A 4 21.86 -24.48 8.56
C PRO A 4 23.06 -25.41 8.41
N LEU A 5 24.24 -24.96 8.86
CA LEU A 5 25.50 -25.67 8.65
C LEU A 5 25.73 -26.86 9.59
N ASP A 6 24.86 -27.13 10.56
CA ASP A 6 25.17 -28.06 11.66
C ASP A 6 24.41 -29.41 11.66
N GLU A 7 23.46 -29.66 10.75
CA GLU A 7 22.71 -30.94 10.75
C GLU A 7 22.79 -31.74 9.43
N ASP A 8 23.30 -31.16 8.35
CA ASP A 8 23.38 -31.81 7.05
C ASP A 8 24.82 -32.22 6.70
N SER A 9 25.07 -33.53 6.67
CA SER A 9 26.40 -34.12 6.39
C SER A 9 26.84 -34.01 4.93
N ARG A 10 26.01 -33.47 4.03
CA ARG A 10 26.34 -33.35 2.60
C ARG A 10 27.26 -32.16 2.35
N PRO A 11 28.14 -32.22 1.33
CA PRO A 11 28.93 -31.08 0.90
C PRO A 11 28.06 -29.84 0.59
N PRO A 12 28.54 -28.61 0.89
CA PRO A 12 27.75 -27.38 0.74
C PRO A 12 27.11 -27.17 -0.64
N TYR A 13 27.77 -27.64 -1.71
CA TYR A 13 27.25 -27.54 -3.07
C TYR A 13 26.04 -28.44 -3.33
N LEU A 14 25.94 -29.59 -2.65
CA LEU A 14 24.76 -30.47 -2.76
C LEU A 14 23.59 -29.94 -1.95
N GLN A 15 23.85 -29.35 -0.78
CA GLN A 15 22.82 -28.66 0.00
C GLN A 15 22.23 -27.49 -0.78
N ALA A 16 23.08 -26.66 -1.39
CA ALA A 16 22.64 -25.54 -2.22
C ALA A 16 21.86 -26.01 -3.47
N ALA A 17 22.30 -27.10 -4.12
CA ALA A 17 21.62 -27.66 -5.27
C ALA A 17 20.22 -28.22 -4.93
N GLU A 18 20.08 -28.85 -3.75
CA GLU A 18 18.79 -29.35 -3.29
C GLU A 18 17.86 -28.22 -2.85
N ALA A 19 18.37 -27.23 -2.11
CA ALA A 19 17.59 -26.04 -1.76
C ALA A 19 17.08 -25.30 -3.00
N LEU A 20 17.92 -25.17 -4.04
CA LEU A 20 17.50 -24.62 -5.34
C LEU A 20 16.47 -25.51 -6.04
N ARG A 21 16.63 -26.83 -5.98
CA ARG A 21 15.70 -27.79 -6.57
C ARG A 21 14.32 -27.73 -5.90
N ASP A 22 14.30 -27.69 -4.57
CA ASP A 22 13.08 -27.61 -3.77
C ASP A 22 12.39 -26.27 -4.00
N ALA A 23 13.14 -25.17 -4.05
CA ALA A 23 12.60 -23.87 -4.39
C ALA A 23 12.04 -23.83 -5.83
N ILE A 24 12.64 -24.55 -6.79
CA ILE A 24 12.07 -24.71 -8.13
C ILE A 24 10.78 -25.55 -8.12
N LEU A 25 10.77 -26.66 -7.39
CA LEU A 25 9.63 -27.57 -7.30
C LEU A 25 8.44 -26.97 -6.56
N ASN A 26 8.70 -26.15 -5.54
CA ASN A 26 7.70 -25.42 -4.76
C ASN A 26 7.20 -24.16 -5.50
N GLY A 27 7.72 -23.87 -6.69
CA GLY A 27 7.30 -22.75 -7.52
C GLY A 27 7.88 -21.40 -7.09
N GLU A 28 8.79 -21.36 -6.12
CA GLU A 28 9.55 -20.15 -5.76
C GLU A 28 10.45 -19.71 -6.93
N TYR A 29 10.94 -20.66 -7.73
CA TYR A 29 11.62 -20.41 -8.99
C TYR A 29 10.98 -21.20 -10.14
N ARG A 30 10.43 -20.53 -11.15
CA ARG A 30 9.91 -21.23 -12.35
C ARG A 30 11.07 -21.80 -13.16
N SER A 31 11.04 -23.11 -13.40
CA SER A 31 12.03 -23.83 -14.21
C SER A 31 12.19 -23.18 -15.59
N GLY A 32 13.42 -22.83 -15.97
CA GLY A 32 13.77 -22.28 -17.29
C GLY A 32 13.61 -20.77 -17.48
N GLU A 33 13.02 -20.03 -16.53
CA GLU A 33 13.07 -18.57 -16.56
C GLU A 33 14.50 -18.11 -16.27
N ARG A 34 15.13 -17.38 -17.20
CA ARG A 34 16.36 -16.63 -16.86
C ARG A 34 16.02 -15.76 -15.66
N LEU A 35 16.87 -15.79 -14.64
CA LEU A 35 16.75 -14.93 -13.47
C LEU A 35 16.49 -13.50 -13.96
N LEU A 36 15.51 -12.84 -13.34
CA LEU A 36 15.10 -11.49 -13.69
C LEU A 36 16.30 -10.53 -13.78
N SER A 37 17.29 -10.69 -12.90
CA SER A 37 18.57 -9.98 -12.95
C SER A 37 19.28 -10.13 -14.29
N THR A 38 19.41 -11.36 -14.79
CA THR A 38 20.04 -11.66 -16.07
C THR A 38 19.25 -11.09 -17.25
N ARG A 39 17.91 -11.06 -17.17
CA ARG A 39 17.05 -10.46 -18.21
C ARG A 39 17.29 -8.95 -18.31
N VAL A 40 17.24 -8.27 -17.16
CA VAL A 40 17.54 -6.84 -17.05
C VAL A 40 18.96 -6.53 -17.54
N GLU A 41 19.97 -7.27 -17.09
CA GLU A 41 21.36 -7.08 -17.50
C GLU A 41 21.54 -7.21 -19.03
N ASN A 42 20.93 -8.22 -19.64
CA ASN A 42 21.04 -8.44 -21.08
C ASN A 42 20.30 -7.37 -21.89
N ALA A 43 19.13 -6.93 -21.42
CA ALA A 43 18.39 -5.85 -22.05
C ALA A 43 19.16 -4.52 -21.95
N LEU A 44 19.73 -4.19 -20.79
CA LEU A 44 20.60 -3.02 -20.62
C LEU A 44 21.80 -3.04 -21.58
N LYS A 45 22.45 -4.20 -21.78
CA LYS A 45 23.53 -4.34 -22.78
C LYS A 45 23.01 -4.11 -24.20
N SER A 46 21.83 -4.64 -24.52
CA SER A 46 21.23 -4.57 -25.86
C SER A 46 20.79 -3.15 -26.24
N LEU A 47 20.52 -2.27 -25.28
CA LEU A 47 20.32 -0.84 -25.53
C LEU A 47 21.54 -0.15 -26.16
N GLY A 48 22.75 -0.66 -25.91
CA GLY A 48 23.99 -0.18 -26.52
C GLY A 48 24.26 -0.73 -27.93
N SER A 49 23.38 -1.59 -28.46
CA SER A 49 23.57 -2.18 -29.79
C SER A 49 23.51 -1.12 -30.89
N PRO A 50 24.35 -1.21 -31.95
CA PRO A 50 24.22 -0.36 -33.12
C PRO A 50 22.92 -0.64 -33.90
N ASP A 51 22.38 -1.85 -33.79
CA ASP A 51 21.15 -2.28 -34.44
C ASP A 51 19.89 -1.73 -33.74
N LEU A 52 19.01 -1.07 -34.51
CA LEU A 52 17.78 -0.47 -33.99
C LEU A 52 16.81 -1.51 -33.43
N GLU A 53 16.64 -2.63 -34.14
CA GLU A 53 15.71 -3.70 -33.75
C GLU A 53 16.10 -4.29 -32.39
N SER A 54 17.39 -4.53 -32.18
CA SER A 54 17.95 -4.95 -30.89
C SER A 54 17.66 -3.96 -29.77
N ARG A 55 17.75 -2.65 -30.04
CA ARG A 55 17.43 -1.61 -29.03
C ARG A 55 15.93 -1.56 -28.71
N VAL A 56 15.06 -1.71 -29.71
CA VAL A 56 13.60 -1.74 -29.50
C VAL A 56 13.23 -2.92 -28.61
N ARG A 57 13.70 -4.14 -28.94
CA ARG A 57 13.46 -5.34 -28.12
C ARG A 57 14.00 -5.22 -26.71
N ALA A 58 15.11 -4.49 -26.52
CA ALA A 58 15.66 -4.23 -25.20
C ALA A 58 14.73 -3.37 -24.33
N VAL A 59 14.08 -2.36 -24.92
CA VAL A 59 13.08 -1.54 -24.21
C VAL A 59 11.87 -2.39 -23.80
N ASP A 60 11.35 -3.22 -24.72
CA ASP A 60 10.23 -4.11 -24.43
C ASP A 60 10.55 -5.11 -23.31
N GLU A 61 11.76 -5.67 -23.34
CA GLU A 61 12.22 -6.60 -22.31
C GLU A 61 12.37 -5.92 -20.93
N LEU A 62 12.88 -4.68 -20.89
CA LEU A 62 12.96 -3.90 -19.66
C LEU A 62 11.57 -3.57 -19.12
N ALA A 63 10.62 -3.21 -19.99
CA ALA A 63 9.24 -2.97 -19.59
C ALA A 63 8.59 -4.23 -18.98
N ALA A 64 8.79 -5.39 -19.61
CA ALA A 64 8.31 -6.67 -19.08
C ALA A 64 8.97 -7.02 -17.74
N CYS A 65 10.26 -6.75 -17.58
CA CYS A 65 10.96 -6.95 -16.31
C CYS A 65 10.42 -6.03 -15.21
N SER A 66 10.19 -4.75 -15.52
CA SER A 66 9.61 -3.79 -14.58
C SER A 66 8.22 -4.22 -14.12
N SER A 67 7.35 -4.66 -15.04
CA SER A 67 6.05 -5.21 -14.68
C SER A 67 6.18 -6.40 -13.73
N ALA A 68 7.05 -7.37 -14.03
CA ALA A 68 7.27 -8.53 -13.16
C ALA A 68 7.79 -8.17 -11.76
N ILE A 69 8.62 -7.13 -11.64
CA ILE A 69 9.08 -6.61 -10.32
C ILE A 69 7.88 -6.09 -9.52
N ILE A 70 7.03 -5.30 -10.16
CA ILE A 70 5.91 -4.65 -9.50
C ILE A 70 4.87 -5.69 -9.06
N GLU A 71 4.57 -6.69 -9.89
CA GLU A 71 3.70 -7.80 -9.50
C GLU A 71 4.20 -8.49 -8.22
N ARG A 72 5.52 -8.71 -8.11
CA ARG A 72 6.11 -9.32 -6.90
C ARG A 72 6.00 -8.41 -5.67
N VAL A 73 6.20 -7.10 -5.85
CA VAL A 73 6.03 -6.13 -4.76
C VAL A 73 4.58 -6.09 -4.28
N VAL A 74 3.62 -6.10 -5.20
CA VAL A 74 2.18 -6.13 -4.86
C VAL A 74 1.79 -7.45 -4.23
N ALA A 75 2.31 -8.59 -4.69
CA ALA A 75 2.09 -9.87 -4.03
C ALA A 75 2.65 -9.90 -2.59
N SER A 76 3.81 -9.27 -2.35
CA SER A 76 4.37 -9.19 -0.99
C SER A 76 3.54 -8.33 -0.04
N PHE A 77 2.74 -7.40 -0.56
CA PHE A 77 1.81 -6.62 0.24
C PHE A 77 0.71 -7.52 0.83
N GLU A 78 0.22 -8.49 0.06
CA GLU A 78 -0.83 -9.40 0.54
C GLU A 78 -0.34 -10.33 1.65
N ALA A 79 0.90 -10.82 1.53
CA ALA A 79 1.43 -11.93 2.32
C ALA A 79 1.81 -11.63 3.78
N ASP A 80 2.17 -10.39 4.13
CA ASP A 80 2.73 -10.04 5.44
C ASP A 80 2.02 -8.83 6.05
N GLU A 81 1.28 -9.05 7.14
CA GLU A 81 0.49 -8.03 7.83
C GLU A 81 1.34 -6.91 8.46
N GLU A 82 2.51 -7.25 9.04
CA GLU A 82 3.41 -6.28 9.66
C GLU A 82 4.14 -5.44 8.60
N ALA A 83 4.58 -6.09 7.51
CA ALA A 83 5.26 -5.40 6.42
C ALA A 83 4.31 -4.59 5.53
N ARG A 84 3.01 -4.90 5.52
CA ARG A 84 2.01 -4.31 4.60
C ARG A 84 2.01 -2.79 4.63
N PHE A 85 2.06 -2.18 5.82
CA PHE A 85 2.08 -0.73 5.97
C PHE A 85 3.40 -0.10 5.47
N LEU A 86 4.52 -0.78 5.66
CA LEU A 86 5.82 -0.30 5.17
C LEU A 86 5.93 -0.43 3.65
N ILE A 87 5.40 -1.53 3.08
CA ILE A 87 5.34 -1.75 1.63
C ILE A 87 4.41 -0.72 0.99
N PHE A 88 3.25 -0.47 1.61
CA PHE A 88 2.30 0.58 1.22
C PHE A 88 2.98 1.94 1.01
N GLU A 89 3.69 2.44 2.03
CA GLU A 89 4.30 3.77 1.98
C GLU A 89 5.38 3.89 0.89
N ARG A 90 5.90 2.76 0.43
CA ARG A 90 6.96 2.70 -0.60
C ARG A 90 6.43 2.35 -1.98
N LEU A 91 5.24 1.77 -2.10
CA LEU A 91 4.58 1.44 -3.37
C LEU A 91 4.42 2.67 -4.27
N GLY A 92 4.10 3.83 -3.70
CA GLY A 92 4.00 5.09 -4.46
C GLY A 92 5.30 5.49 -5.19
N ARG A 93 6.47 4.94 -4.83
CA ARG A 93 7.73 5.18 -5.54
C ARG A 93 7.78 4.54 -6.93
N PHE A 94 6.95 3.53 -7.18
CA PHE A 94 6.77 2.95 -8.51
C PHE A 94 5.83 3.79 -9.39
N GLY A 95 5.20 4.82 -8.84
CA GLY A 95 4.31 5.73 -9.56
C GLY A 95 3.16 4.98 -10.25
N SER A 96 2.83 5.41 -11.47
CA SER A 96 1.72 4.85 -12.25
C SER A 96 1.88 3.37 -12.58
N LEU A 97 3.10 2.84 -12.56
CA LEU A 97 3.35 1.43 -12.88
C LEU A 97 2.73 0.47 -11.85
N ALA A 98 2.50 0.95 -10.61
CA ALA A 98 1.86 0.17 -9.55
C ALA A 98 0.33 0.27 -9.55
N VAL A 99 -0.28 1.15 -10.35
CA VAL A 99 -1.74 1.38 -10.31
C VAL A 99 -2.51 0.15 -10.75
N ASP A 100 -2.28 -0.38 -11.96
CA ASP A 100 -3.05 -1.53 -12.46
C ASP A 100 -2.90 -2.79 -11.61
N PRO A 101 -1.68 -3.18 -11.17
CA PRO A 101 -1.52 -4.31 -10.26
C PRO A 101 -2.25 -4.11 -8.92
N MET A 102 -2.23 -2.89 -8.37
CA MET A 102 -2.96 -2.56 -7.14
C MET A 102 -4.47 -2.53 -7.34
N VAL A 103 -4.97 -2.11 -8.51
CA VAL A 103 -6.41 -2.19 -8.84
C VAL A 103 -6.87 -3.65 -8.86
N ARG A 104 -6.08 -4.56 -9.44
CA ARG A 104 -6.40 -5.99 -9.41
C ARG A 104 -6.43 -6.52 -7.99
N LEU A 105 -5.38 -6.25 -7.20
CA LEU A 105 -5.34 -6.64 -5.79
C LEU A 105 -6.56 -6.12 -5.03
N TYR A 106 -6.92 -4.84 -5.20
CA TYR A 106 -8.08 -4.23 -4.56
C TYR A 106 -9.40 -4.96 -4.89
N ARG A 107 -9.61 -5.32 -6.16
CA ARG A 107 -10.83 -6.01 -6.63
C ARG A 107 -10.88 -7.47 -6.18
N GLU A 108 -9.74 -8.13 -6.15
CA GLU A 108 -9.62 -9.57 -5.89
C GLU A 108 -9.42 -9.89 -4.40
N ALA A 109 -9.07 -8.88 -3.58
CA ALA A 109 -8.85 -9.04 -2.15
C ALA A 109 -10.03 -9.74 -1.46
N GLY A 110 -9.77 -10.87 -0.83
CA GLY A 110 -10.73 -11.54 0.06
C GLY A 110 -10.83 -10.87 1.42
N ASP A 111 -9.69 -10.40 1.94
CA ASP A 111 -9.57 -9.74 3.24
C ASP A 111 -9.96 -8.25 3.18
N GLU A 112 -10.73 -7.79 4.17
CA GLU A 112 -11.20 -6.40 4.21
C GLU A 112 -10.05 -5.41 4.47
N SER A 113 -9.09 -5.77 5.34
CA SER A 113 -7.95 -4.92 5.64
C SER A 113 -7.06 -4.73 4.40
N VAL A 114 -6.75 -5.81 3.67
CA VAL A 114 -6.07 -5.74 2.36
C VAL A 114 -6.83 -4.84 1.40
N ARG A 115 -8.16 -4.98 1.31
CA ARG A 115 -9.00 -4.18 0.42
C ARG A 115 -8.94 -2.69 0.75
N LEU A 116 -9.14 -2.32 2.01
CA LEU A 116 -9.14 -0.91 2.45
C LEU A 116 -7.75 -0.28 2.32
N MET A 117 -6.69 -1.02 2.59
CA MET A 117 -5.33 -0.50 2.46
C MET A 117 -4.92 -0.38 0.99
N SER A 118 -5.38 -1.29 0.12
CA SER A 118 -5.23 -1.16 -1.34
C SER A 118 -6.00 0.05 -1.87
N ALA A 119 -7.24 0.28 -1.38
CA ALA A 119 -8.03 1.47 -1.71
C ALA A 119 -7.31 2.77 -1.31
N SER A 120 -6.74 2.81 -0.11
CA SER A 120 -5.90 3.91 0.37
C SER A 120 -4.70 4.16 -0.55
N ALA A 121 -4.07 3.10 -1.06
CA ALA A 121 -2.86 3.20 -1.87
C ALA A 121 -3.18 3.77 -3.25
N LEU A 122 -4.28 3.31 -3.84
CA LEU A 122 -4.79 3.80 -5.10
C LEU A 122 -5.03 5.31 -5.03
N ILE A 123 -5.70 5.78 -3.98
CA ILE A 123 -5.95 7.20 -3.77
C ILE A 123 -4.64 8.00 -3.62
N TYR A 124 -3.68 7.49 -2.84
CA TYR A 124 -2.37 8.12 -2.71
C TYR A 124 -1.62 8.23 -4.06
N MET A 125 -1.80 7.24 -4.93
CA MET A 125 -1.26 7.24 -6.30
C MET A 125 -2.10 8.06 -7.31
N GLY A 126 -3.17 8.73 -6.86
CA GLY A 126 -4.05 9.54 -7.70
C GLY A 126 -5.13 8.75 -8.45
N CYS A 127 -5.34 7.48 -8.09
CA CYS A 127 -6.42 6.65 -8.62
C CYS A 127 -7.65 6.70 -7.68
N PRO A 128 -8.79 7.27 -8.11
CA PRO A 128 -9.96 7.46 -7.26
C PRO A 128 -10.77 6.16 -7.01
N GLU A 129 -10.36 5.03 -7.57
CA GLU A 129 -11.10 3.77 -7.51
C GLU A 129 -11.34 3.24 -6.08
N GLY A 130 -10.45 3.60 -5.15
CA GLY A 130 -10.58 3.26 -3.73
C GLY A 130 -11.56 4.13 -2.94
N VAL A 131 -12.02 5.26 -3.48
CA VAL A 131 -12.84 6.24 -2.73
C VAL A 131 -14.13 5.61 -2.18
N PRO A 132 -14.92 4.84 -2.97
CA PRO A 132 -16.16 4.25 -2.45
C PRO A 132 -15.95 3.32 -1.25
N SER A 133 -14.89 2.50 -1.25
CA SER A 133 -14.60 1.60 -0.13
C SER A 133 -14.19 2.34 1.14
N LEU A 134 -13.38 3.39 1.03
CA LEU A 134 -13.01 4.19 2.20
C LEU A 134 -14.21 4.99 2.74
N MET A 135 -15.08 5.49 1.87
CA MET A 135 -16.33 6.14 2.27
C MET A 135 -17.26 5.16 3.00
N GLY A 136 -17.36 3.92 2.49
CA GLY A 136 -18.09 2.84 3.16
C GLY A 136 -17.51 2.49 4.54
N ALA A 137 -16.18 2.44 4.66
CA ALA A 137 -15.51 2.18 5.94
C ALA A 137 -15.77 3.27 6.99
N LEU A 138 -15.81 4.54 6.58
CA LEU A 138 -16.20 5.65 7.45
C LEU A 138 -17.65 5.50 7.94
N ALA A 139 -18.58 5.20 7.03
CA ALA A 139 -19.99 5.04 7.36
C ALA A 139 -20.28 3.81 8.25
N ALA A 140 -19.44 2.78 8.17
CA ALA A 140 -19.60 1.56 8.94
C ALA A 140 -18.89 1.59 10.32
N GLY A 141 -18.18 2.67 10.66
CA GLY A 141 -17.39 2.71 11.91
C GLY A 141 -16.25 1.68 11.93
N ASN A 142 -15.66 1.38 10.77
CA ASN A 142 -14.66 0.31 10.63
C ASN A 142 -13.39 0.59 11.48
N PRO A 143 -12.71 -0.43 12.05
CA PRO A 143 -11.48 -0.22 12.83
C PRO A 143 -10.39 0.65 12.16
N HIS A 144 -10.40 0.73 10.83
CA HIS A 144 -9.49 1.56 10.04
C HIS A 144 -9.98 3.01 9.76
N LEU A 145 -10.89 3.57 10.57
CA LEU A 145 -11.42 4.93 10.44
C LEU A 145 -10.33 6.00 10.18
N CYS A 146 -9.27 5.99 10.97
CA CYS A 146 -8.18 6.97 10.86
C CYS A 146 -7.47 6.92 9.49
N MET A 147 -7.26 5.72 8.96
CA MET A 147 -6.66 5.53 7.64
C MET A 147 -7.61 6.08 6.57
N ALA A 148 -8.89 5.70 6.62
CA ALA A 148 -9.88 6.17 5.64
C ALA A 148 -10.00 7.69 5.63
N ALA A 149 -10.14 8.32 6.81
CA ALA A 149 -10.25 9.77 6.96
C ALA A 149 -8.98 10.49 6.50
N THR A 150 -7.80 9.97 6.85
CA THR A 150 -6.51 10.58 6.46
C THR A 150 -6.29 10.50 4.96
N SER A 151 -6.56 9.36 4.34
CA SER A 151 -6.36 9.17 2.90
C SER A 151 -7.33 10.02 2.07
N LEU A 152 -8.61 10.03 2.43
CA LEU A 152 -9.63 10.84 1.75
C LEU A 152 -9.36 12.34 1.91
N SER A 153 -9.02 12.79 3.14
CA SER A 153 -8.72 14.21 3.38
C SER A 153 -7.42 14.65 2.69
N SER A 154 -6.39 13.79 2.62
CA SER A 154 -5.13 14.11 1.94
C SER A 154 -5.29 14.16 0.42
N ALA A 155 -6.20 13.37 -0.13
CA ALA A 155 -6.57 13.44 -1.55
C ALA A 155 -7.57 14.57 -1.86
N GLY A 156 -8.03 15.32 -0.86
CA GLY A 156 -8.97 16.43 -1.04
C GLY A 156 -10.40 16.00 -1.39
N VAL A 157 -10.82 14.79 -1.01
CA VAL A 157 -12.18 14.30 -1.22
C VAL A 157 -13.12 14.99 -0.22
N SER A 158 -13.69 16.12 -0.64
CA SER A 158 -14.54 16.99 0.19
C SER A 158 -15.79 16.28 0.71
N GLU A 159 -16.32 15.33 -0.06
CA GLU A 159 -17.50 14.53 0.23
C GLU A 159 -17.31 13.66 1.48
N ALA A 160 -16.06 13.37 1.86
CA ALA A 160 -15.74 12.63 3.07
C ALA A 160 -15.99 13.43 4.36
N ALA A 161 -16.13 14.75 4.29
CA ALA A 161 -16.28 15.59 5.48
C ALA A 161 -17.50 15.21 6.34
N GLY A 162 -18.66 14.99 5.72
CA GLY A 162 -19.87 14.57 6.44
C GLY A 162 -19.69 13.21 7.15
N PRO A 163 -19.27 12.15 6.43
CA PRO A 163 -18.97 10.85 7.06
C PRO A 163 -17.90 10.92 8.16
N ILE A 164 -16.84 11.71 7.99
CA ILE A 164 -15.81 11.89 9.02
C ILE A 164 -16.40 12.56 10.27
N GLU A 165 -17.26 13.58 10.10
CA GLU A 165 -17.91 14.25 11.22
C GLU A 165 -18.92 13.35 11.93
N ASN A 166 -19.68 12.54 11.19
CA ASN A 166 -20.56 11.55 11.80
C ASN A 166 -19.77 10.52 12.62
N ALA A 167 -18.66 9.99 12.07
CA ALA A 167 -17.79 9.08 12.79
C ALA A 167 -17.18 9.73 14.05
N LEU A 168 -16.89 11.04 14.01
CA LEU A 168 -16.42 11.80 15.17
C LEU A 168 -17.48 11.86 16.27
N LEU A 169 -18.75 12.05 15.90
CA LEU A 169 -19.87 12.12 16.85
C LEU A 169 -20.23 10.77 17.48
N GLU A 170 -20.00 9.69 16.76
CA GLU A 170 -20.24 8.32 17.22
C GLU A 170 -19.05 7.73 18.01
N CYS A 171 -17.89 8.39 17.98
CA CYS A 171 -16.67 7.93 18.64
C CYS A 171 -16.74 8.08 20.17
N ASP A 172 -16.20 7.10 20.90
CA ASP A 172 -16.06 7.19 22.35
C ASP A 172 -15.09 8.32 22.72
N ILE A 173 -15.47 9.16 23.68
CA ILE A 173 -14.67 10.29 24.16
C ILE A 173 -13.31 9.89 24.74
N SER A 174 -13.13 8.62 25.12
CA SER A 174 -11.87 8.06 25.60
C SER A 174 -10.89 7.73 24.48
N ASP A 175 -11.35 7.58 23.23
CA ASP A 175 -10.52 7.29 22.06
C ASP A 175 -9.88 8.55 21.47
N VAL A 176 -9.08 9.23 22.28
CA VAL A 176 -8.47 10.53 21.96
C VAL A 176 -7.72 10.51 20.62
N LYS A 177 -7.04 9.40 20.29
CA LYS A 177 -6.30 9.26 19.03
C LYS A 177 -7.21 9.29 17.79
N ILE A 178 -8.38 8.65 17.88
CA ILE A 178 -9.35 8.62 16.78
C ILE A 178 -9.96 10.01 16.63
N LEU A 179 -10.37 10.62 17.74
CA LEU A 179 -10.92 11.97 17.77
C LEU A 179 -9.95 13.00 17.18
N GLU A 180 -8.66 12.94 17.55
CA GLU A 180 -7.60 13.78 16.98
C GLU A 180 -7.45 13.57 15.46
N CYS A 181 -7.44 12.32 15.01
CA CYS A 181 -7.29 11.99 13.59
C CYS A 181 -8.46 12.50 12.75
N LEU A 182 -9.70 12.25 13.18
CA LEU A 182 -10.91 12.69 12.49
C LEU A 182 -10.98 14.23 12.46
N THR A 183 -10.69 14.88 13.58
CA THR A 183 -10.63 16.35 13.66
C THR A 183 -9.57 16.94 12.73
N ALA A 184 -8.36 16.35 12.69
CA ALA A 184 -7.30 16.78 11.79
C ALA A 184 -7.68 16.59 10.31
N SER A 185 -8.42 15.54 10.00
CA SER A 185 -8.92 15.26 8.64
C SER A 185 -9.97 16.28 8.20
N LEU A 186 -10.92 16.65 9.08
CA LEU A 186 -11.89 17.72 8.82
C LEU A 186 -11.20 19.08 8.62
N ARG A 187 -10.20 19.39 9.44
CA ARG A 187 -9.39 20.60 9.28
C ARG A 187 -8.67 20.63 7.94
N ARG A 188 -8.10 19.52 7.50
CA ARG A 188 -7.43 19.41 6.19
C ARG A 188 -8.40 19.66 5.03
N LEU A 189 -9.64 19.18 5.16
CA LEU A 189 -10.72 19.46 4.20
C LEU A 189 -11.30 20.87 4.34
N LYS A 190 -10.87 21.65 5.34
CA LYS A 190 -11.42 22.98 5.68
C LYS A 190 -12.93 22.93 5.95
N HIS A 191 -13.41 21.81 6.49
CA HIS A 191 -14.81 21.63 6.85
C HIS A 191 -15.10 22.25 8.22
N PRO A 192 -16.11 23.14 8.35
CA PRO A 192 -16.48 23.72 9.62
C PRO A 192 -17.14 22.67 10.53
N LEU A 193 -16.71 22.59 11.78
CA LEU A 193 -17.32 21.69 12.76
C LEU A 193 -18.72 22.18 13.16
N SER A 194 -19.67 21.25 13.21
CA SER A 194 -21.00 21.45 13.78
C SER A 194 -20.92 21.84 15.26
N GLU A 195 -22.02 22.39 15.78
CA GLU A 195 -22.15 22.68 17.21
C GLU A 195 -21.99 21.43 18.08
N SER A 196 -22.61 20.31 17.67
CA SER A 196 -22.51 19.04 18.38
C SER A 196 -21.07 18.52 18.44
N ALA A 197 -20.32 18.60 17.32
CA ALA A 197 -18.92 18.20 17.30
C ALA A 197 -18.06 19.08 18.21
N ARG A 198 -18.29 20.40 18.20
CA ARG A 198 -17.58 21.35 19.09
C ARG A 198 -17.88 21.08 20.56
N LEU A 199 -19.14 20.80 20.91
CA LEU A 199 -19.53 20.46 22.27
C LEU A 199 -18.85 19.16 22.74
N LEU A 200 -18.86 18.11 21.91
CA LEU A 200 -18.17 16.85 22.19
C LEU A 200 -16.68 17.09 22.46
N LEU A 201 -16.01 17.82 21.55
CA LEU A 201 -14.57 18.12 21.69
C LEU A 201 -14.25 19.04 22.88
N SER A 202 -15.20 19.88 23.33
CA SER A 202 -15.03 20.74 24.51
C SER A 202 -15.11 19.99 25.84
N GLY A 203 -15.81 18.84 25.85
CA GLY A 203 -15.90 17.95 27.02
C GLY A 203 -14.61 17.14 27.24
N ILE A 204 -13.88 16.90 26.16
CA ILE A 204 -12.49 16.46 26.22
C ILE A 204 -11.71 17.67 26.73
N ARG A 205 -10.83 17.50 27.72
CA ARG A 205 -9.83 18.54 28.06
C ARG A 205 -8.49 18.21 27.37
N PRO A 206 -8.28 18.41 26.06
CA PRO A 206 -6.97 18.21 25.47
C PRO A 206 -6.14 19.49 25.46
N GLN A 207 -4.83 19.35 25.58
CA GLN A 207 -3.88 20.46 25.48
C GLN A 207 -3.89 21.13 24.09
N TRP A 208 -4.34 20.44 23.02
CA TRP A 208 -4.32 20.90 21.62
C TRP A 208 -5.54 21.71 21.16
N LEU A 209 -6.64 21.78 21.94
CA LEU A 209 -7.79 22.63 21.60
C LEU A 209 -7.46 24.14 21.74
N ARG A 210 -6.36 24.46 22.42
CA ARG A 210 -5.92 25.83 22.71
C ARG A 210 -5.34 26.57 21.51
N ASP A 211 -4.85 25.86 20.49
CA ASP A 211 -3.98 26.47 19.48
C ASP A 211 -4.62 26.68 18.09
N SER A 212 -5.92 26.40 17.87
CA SER A 212 -6.42 26.34 16.47
C SER A 212 -7.90 26.67 16.20
N LEU A 213 -8.72 27.08 17.17
CA LEU A 213 -10.17 27.31 16.92
C LEU A 213 -10.68 28.72 17.28
N LEU A 214 -9.79 29.64 17.59
CA LEU A 214 -10.09 31.05 17.75
C LEU A 214 -9.08 31.85 16.91
N ASP A 215 -9.29 31.85 15.60
CA ASP A 215 -8.97 32.94 14.66
C ASP A 215 -9.69 32.68 13.33
#